data_AF-A0A6B2SJ38-F1
#
_entry.id   AF-A0A6B2SJ38-F1
#
_cell.length_a   1.000
_cell.length_b   1.000
_cell.length_c   1.000
_cell.angle_alpha   90.00
_cell.angle_beta   90.00
_cell.angle_gamma   90.00
#
_symmetry.space_group_name_H-M   'P 1'
#
loop_
_entity.id
_entity.type
_entity.pdbx_description
1 polymer ?
#
loop_
_entity_poly.entity_id
_entity_poly.type
_entity_poly.pdbx_seq_one_letter_code
_entity_poly.pdbx_strand_id
1 'polypeptide(L)'
;MPHLTRTTRGTASTEVRIGFGVPGFAHPLVAPVEWSELTRPGTPLKWVVLNVANGPGERPDPHCLEAAGRLRNAGVRVLGHLDTTYGARAFGELISDAHRYLDWYQVDGFSLDRCPTERTALPEVRRTVATLRALVGDAHIVLGHGTHPYPGYAETGDQLVTFAGPWSDYRWSQVAEWTADYPAERFCHFVHGMPRGHLEEALRIARWQGASTIYFTDRVDGSGVDGGGSGDPWESLPGYWDEIVSRIGTGVSE
;
A
#
# COMPACT_ATOMS: atom_id res chain seq x y z
N MET A 1 34.41 11.98 -46.72
CA MET A 1 33.87 10.64 -46.40
C MET A 1 33.49 10.66 -44.92
N PRO A 2 32.21 10.51 -44.57
CA PRO A 2 31.66 10.99 -43.31
C PRO A 2 31.86 10.00 -42.16
N HIS A 3 32.15 10.52 -40.97
CA HIS A 3 32.09 9.77 -39.72
C HIS A 3 30.62 9.53 -39.36
N LEU A 4 30.17 8.28 -39.43
CA LEU A 4 28.89 7.85 -38.86
C LEU A 4 29.03 7.78 -37.35
N THR A 5 28.57 8.82 -36.66
CA THR A 5 28.33 8.79 -35.22
C THR A 5 27.15 7.84 -34.97
N ARG A 6 27.45 6.61 -34.54
CA ARG A 6 26.45 5.66 -34.04
C ARG A 6 25.93 6.22 -32.71
N THR A 7 24.76 6.86 -32.74
CA THR A 7 23.99 7.16 -31.55
C THR A 7 23.59 5.84 -30.89
N THR A 8 24.25 5.49 -29.79
CA THR A 8 23.73 4.54 -28.83
C THR A 8 22.43 5.12 -28.28
N ARG A 9 21.28 4.64 -28.79
CA ARG A 9 20.04 4.71 -28.03
C ARG A 9 20.31 3.94 -26.74
N GLY A 10 20.41 4.66 -25.63
CA GLY A 10 20.24 4.03 -24.33
C GLY A 10 18.87 3.36 -24.34
N THR A 11 18.85 2.04 -24.30
CA THR A 11 17.70 1.30 -23.83
C THR A 11 17.49 1.74 -22.38
N ALA A 12 16.58 2.67 -22.16
CA ALA A 12 15.98 2.83 -20.86
C ALA A 12 15.39 1.46 -20.50
N SER A 13 15.93 0.82 -19.46
CA SER A 13 15.30 -0.35 -18.86
C SER A 13 13.96 0.14 -18.28
N THR A 14 12.89 -0.08 -19.05
CA THR A 14 11.51 0.25 -18.69
C THR A 14 10.90 -0.86 -17.82
N GLU A 15 11.70 -1.54 -17.00
CA GLU A 15 11.15 -2.53 -16.09
C GLU A 15 10.57 -1.81 -14.86
N VAL A 16 9.24 -1.73 -14.84
CA VAL A 16 8.48 -1.38 -13.64
C VAL A 16 8.87 -2.34 -12.53
N ARG A 17 9.68 -1.86 -11.57
CA ARG A 17 10.09 -2.64 -10.41
C ARG A 17 8.95 -2.67 -9.41
N ILE A 18 8.25 -3.80 -9.38
CA ILE A 18 7.24 -4.08 -8.37
C ILE A 18 7.87 -4.01 -6.97
N GLY A 19 7.13 -3.51 -5.99
CA GLY A 19 7.47 -3.61 -4.58
C GLY A 19 6.24 -3.88 -3.72
N PHE A 20 6.44 -4.02 -2.42
CA PHE A 20 5.36 -4.24 -1.46
C PHE A 20 4.89 -2.94 -0.82
N GLY A 21 3.58 -2.77 -0.73
CA GLY A 21 2.94 -1.86 0.21
C GLY A 21 2.11 -2.72 1.15
N VAL A 22 2.38 -2.71 2.44
CA VAL A 22 1.70 -3.62 3.37
C VAL A 22 0.51 -2.90 4.01
N PRO A 23 -0.75 -3.34 3.77
CA PRO A 23 -1.96 -2.66 4.27
C PRO A 23 -2.08 -2.61 5.79
N GLY A 24 -1.30 -3.45 6.48
CA GLY A 24 -1.27 -3.60 7.93
C GLY A 24 -1.16 -5.09 8.27
N PHE A 25 -0.76 -5.37 9.51
CA PHE A 25 -0.84 -6.71 10.10
C PHE A 25 -1.64 -6.63 11.40
N ALA A 26 -1.95 -7.79 11.96
CA ALA A 26 -2.40 -7.84 13.34
C ALA A 26 -1.36 -7.18 14.27
N HIS A 27 -1.83 -6.80 15.46
CA HIS A 27 -1.03 -6.07 16.43
C HIS A 27 0.34 -6.74 16.66
N PRO A 28 1.46 -5.98 16.78
CA PRO A 28 2.80 -6.58 16.89
C PRO A 28 2.99 -7.56 18.07
N LEU A 29 2.17 -7.44 19.12
CA LEU A 29 2.13 -8.40 20.22
C LEU A 29 1.65 -9.79 19.78
N VAL A 30 0.70 -9.87 18.83
CA VAL A 30 0.12 -11.13 18.37
C VAL A 30 0.78 -11.66 17.10
N ALA A 31 1.39 -10.77 16.30
CA ALA A 31 2.03 -11.09 15.02
C ALA A 31 3.52 -10.71 14.97
N PRO A 32 4.35 -11.03 15.98
CA PRO A 32 5.75 -10.55 16.03
C PRO A 32 6.60 -11.07 14.87
N VAL A 33 6.27 -12.24 14.30
CA VAL A 33 6.98 -12.83 13.16
C VAL A 33 6.72 -12.00 11.91
N GLU A 34 5.45 -11.65 11.66
CA GLU A 34 5.01 -10.86 10.53
C GLU A 34 5.73 -9.51 10.46
N TRP A 35 5.78 -8.79 11.59
CA TRP A 35 6.51 -7.52 11.69
C TRP A 35 8.03 -7.68 11.53
N SER A 36 8.60 -8.82 11.96
CA SER A 36 10.04 -9.07 11.80
C SER A 36 10.44 -9.31 10.34
N GLU A 37 9.61 -10.03 9.57
CA GLU A 37 9.87 -10.32 8.16
C GLU A 37 9.88 -9.05 7.29
N LEU A 38 9.16 -8.00 7.68
CA LEU A 38 9.19 -6.71 6.98
C LEU A 38 10.55 -6.02 7.01
N THR A 39 11.39 -6.35 8.01
CA THR A 39 12.76 -5.82 8.14
C THR A 39 13.81 -6.74 7.52
N ARG A 40 13.40 -7.85 6.91
CA ARG A 40 14.32 -8.82 6.32
C ARG A 40 15.07 -8.20 5.13
N PRO A 41 16.42 -8.32 5.08
CA PRO A 41 17.21 -7.85 3.95
C PRO A 41 16.73 -8.42 2.61
N GLY A 42 16.69 -7.56 1.59
CA GLY A 42 16.26 -7.94 0.24
C GLY A 42 14.74 -7.89 0.02
N THR A 43 13.94 -7.61 1.05
CA THR A 43 12.50 -7.37 0.90
C THR A 43 12.27 -6.02 0.20
N PRO A 44 11.66 -5.97 -0.99
CA PRO A 44 11.42 -4.73 -1.74
C PRO A 44 10.21 -3.97 -1.18
N LEU A 45 10.24 -3.68 0.13
CA LEU A 45 9.17 -3.00 0.86
C LEU A 45 9.23 -1.48 0.63
N LYS A 46 8.14 -0.91 0.13
CA LYS A 46 8.00 0.53 -0.13
C LYS A 46 7.48 1.26 1.10
N TRP A 47 6.51 0.67 1.78
CA TRP A 47 5.88 1.19 2.98
C TRP A 47 5.06 0.09 3.69
N VAL A 48 4.76 0.31 4.96
CA VAL A 48 3.81 -0.49 5.75
C VAL A 48 2.91 0.44 6.55
N VAL A 49 1.64 0.06 6.68
CA VAL A 49 0.66 0.78 7.50
C VAL A 49 0.69 0.26 8.93
N LEU A 50 0.74 1.18 9.89
CA LEU A 50 0.56 0.91 11.31
C LEU A 50 -0.87 1.25 11.72
N ASN A 51 -1.66 0.21 11.98
CA ASN A 51 -2.99 0.32 12.56
C ASN A 51 -2.98 -0.30 13.97
N VAL A 52 -3.08 0.53 15.02
CA VAL A 52 -2.98 0.06 16.41
C VAL A 52 -4.33 -0.47 16.89
N ALA A 53 -5.39 0.30 16.64
CA ALA A 53 -6.75 -0.03 17.05
C ALA A 53 -7.78 0.74 16.20
N ASN A 54 -7.76 0.54 14.88
CA ASN A 54 -8.49 1.36 13.89
C ASN A 54 -8.15 2.85 14.00
N GLY A 55 -6.85 3.12 14.13
CA GLY A 55 -6.27 4.41 14.47
C GLY A 55 -5.06 4.27 15.41
N PRO A 56 -4.56 5.37 15.99
CA PRO A 56 -3.32 5.39 16.78
C PRO A 56 -3.45 4.76 18.18
N GLY A 57 -4.67 4.40 18.59
CA GLY A 57 -5.00 3.97 19.95
C GLY A 57 -5.29 5.13 20.90
N GLU A 58 -5.67 4.81 22.14
CA GLU A 58 -5.97 5.80 23.19
C GLU A 58 -4.72 6.32 23.89
N ARG A 59 -3.63 5.54 23.89
CA ARG A 59 -2.33 5.85 24.47
C ARG A 59 -1.22 5.17 23.64
N PRO A 60 0.04 5.61 23.75
CA PRO A 60 1.15 4.94 23.07
C PRO A 60 1.22 3.45 23.45
N ASP A 61 1.28 2.58 22.43
CA ASP A 61 1.48 1.14 22.61
C ASP A 61 2.97 0.77 22.50
N PRO A 62 3.58 0.15 23.54
CA PRO A 62 5.00 -0.22 23.53
C PRO A 62 5.42 -1.17 22.41
N HIS A 63 4.57 -2.12 22.01
CA HIS A 63 4.90 -3.08 20.96
C HIS A 63 4.84 -2.42 19.58
N CYS A 64 3.87 -1.51 19.36
CA CYS A 64 3.82 -0.70 18.14
C CYS A 64 5.00 0.28 18.05
N LEU A 65 5.40 0.89 19.17
CA LEU A 65 6.61 1.73 19.24
C LEU A 65 7.87 0.97 18.83
N GLU A 66 8.05 -0.24 19.38
CA GLU A 66 9.19 -1.10 19.06
C GLU A 66 9.19 -1.51 17.58
N ALA A 67 8.04 -1.93 17.05
CA ALA A 67 7.90 -2.32 15.65
C ALA A 67 8.19 -1.15 14.69
N ALA A 68 7.59 0.02 14.94
CA ALA A 68 7.83 1.23 14.14
C ALA A 68 9.29 1.66 14.18
N GLY A 69 9.92 1.61 15.37
CA GLY A 69 11.34 1.92 15.52
C GLY A 69 12.26 0.98 14.72
N ARG A 70 11.99 -0.33 14.74
CA ARG A 70 12.73 -1.32 13.94
C ARG A 70 12.61 -1.07 12.44
N LEU A 71 11.40 -0.82 11.95
CA LEU A 71 11.13 -0.54 10.54
C LEU A 71 11.85 0.72 10.06
N ARG A 72 11.76 1.80 10.85
CA ARG A 72 12.46 3.05 10.53
C ARG A 72 13.98 2.88 10.54
N ASN A 73 14.54 2.14 11.50
CA ASN A 73 15.98 1.84 11.52
C ASN A 73 16.41 0.98 10.32
N ALA A 74 15.52 0.18 9.75
CA ALA A 74 15.73 -0.55 8.50
C ALA A 74 15.49 0.30 7.23
N GLY A 75 15.14 1.58 7.37
CA GLY A 75 14.85 2.48 6.25
C GLY A 75 13.49 2.26 5.60
N VAL A 76 12.58 1.53 6.25
CA VAL A 76 11.23 1.29 5.78
C VAL A 76 10.31 2.43 6.24
N ARG A 77 9.50 2.95 5.32
CA ARG A 77 8.48 3.96 5.62
C ARG A 77 7.30 3.35 6.39
N VAL A 78 6.95 3.96 7.51
CA VAL A 78 5.78 3.59 8.32
C VAL A 78 4.68 4.62 8.09
N LEU A 79 3.47 4.20 7.74
CA LEU A 79 2.33 5.07 7.50
C LEU A 79 1.29 4.91 8.61
N GLY A 80 0.81 6.02 9.19
CA GLY A 80 -0.31 5.98 10.12
C GLY A 80 -1.63 5.68 9.40
N HIS A 81 -2.42 4.75 9.92
CA HIS A 81 -3.75 4.45 9.38
C HIS A 81 -4.77 5.51 9.78
N LEU A 82 -5.40 6.15 8.79
CA LEU A 82 -6.48 7.11 8.98
C LEU A 82 -7.73 6.64 8.22
N ASP A 83 -8.68 6.07 8.95
CA ASP A 83 -9.97 5.68 8.39
C ASP A 83 -10.81 6.93 8.09
N THR A 84 -11.15 7.18 6.83
CA THR A 84 -11.94 8.36 6.42
C THR A 84 -13.44 8.09 6.38
N THR A 85 -13.86 6.82 6.52
CA THR A 85 -15.26 6.39 6.47
C THR A 85 -15.98 6.93 5.22
N TYR A 86 -15.35 6.80 4.04
CA TYR A 86 -15.88 7.30 2.77
C TYR A 86 -16.19 8.81 2.78
N GLY A 87 -15.41 9.57 3.56
CA GLY A 87 -15.58 11.02 3.73
C GLY A 87 -16.57 11.43 4.82
N ALA A 88 -17.19 10.49 5.53
CA ALA A 88 -18.09 10.80 6.64
C ALA A 88 -17.36 11.20 7.92
N ARG A 89 -16.08 10.80 8.08
CA ARG A 89 -15.31 11.14 9.28
C ARG A 89 -14.90 12.61 9.26
N ALA A 90 -14.97 13.24 10.43
CA ALA A 90 -14.68 14.67 10.55
C ALA A 90 -13.19 14.97 10.34
N PHE A 91 -12.90 16.04 9.57
CA PHE A 91 -11.54 16.54 9.32
C PHE A 91 -10.72 16.70 10.61
N GLY A 92 -11.28 17.31 11.65
CA GLY A 92 -10.58 17.57 12.91
C GLY A 92 -10.16 16.29 13.64
N GLU A 93 -10.93 15.22 13.53
CA GLU A 93 -10.61 13.91 14.11
C GLU A 93 -9.44 13.26 13.35
N LEU A 94 -9.46 13.30 12.02
CA LEU A 94 -8.37 12.79 11.18
C LEU A 94 -7.03 13.48 11.50
N ILE A 95 -7.05 14.81 11.65
CA ILE A 95 -5.84 15.58 11.99
C ILE A 95 -5.37 15.30 13.43
N SER A 96 -6.30 15.09 14.36
CA SER A 96 -5.97 14.73 15.73
C SER A 96 -5.33 13.33 15.81
N ASP A 97 -5.83 12.37 15.05
CA ASP A 97 -5.19 11.05 14.89
C ASP A 97 -3.82 11.15 14.25
N ALA A 98 -3.69 11.97 13.21
CA ALA A 98 -2.41 12.21 12.55
C ALA A 98 -1.36 12.71 13.53
N HIS A 99 -1.69 13.71 14.36
CA HIS A 99 -0.78 14.18 15.42
C HIS A 99 -0.37 13.07 16.38
N ARG A 100 -1.32 12.26 16.85
CA ARG A 100 -1.01 11.12 17.74
C ARG A 100 -0.05 10.12 17.09
N TYR A 101 -0.23 9.82 15.81
CA TYR A 101 0.69 8.96 15.08
C TYR A 101 2.11 9.53 14.99
N LEU A 102 2.23 10.84 14.79
CA LEU A 102 3.54 11.52 14.74
C LEU A 102 4.21 11.56 16.10
N ASP A 103 3.46 11.99 17.12
CA ASP A 103 3.98 12.16 18.47
C ASP A 103 4.39 10.83 19.09
N TRP A 104 3.64 9.76 18.83
CA TRP A 104 3.87 8.46 19.45
C TRP A 104 4.77 7.60 18.58
N TYR A 105 4.40 7.34 17.33
CA TYR A 105 5.06 6.31 16.51
C TYR A 105 6.03 6.88 15.47
N GLN A 106 6.13 8.21 15.36
CA GLN A 106 7.02 8.91 14.43
C GLN A 106 6.87 8.43 12.98
N VAL A 107 5.61 8.28 12.53
CA VAL A 107 5.29 7.82 11.17
C VAL A 107 5.83 8.77 10.09
N ASP A 108 6.15 8.23 8.92
CA ASP A 108 6.69 8.95 7.76
C ASP A 108 5.60 9.47 6.81
N GLY A 109 4.34 9.18 7.12
CA GLY A 109 3.20 9.50 6.27
C GLY A 109 1.91 8.84 6.74
N PHE A 110 0.91 8.82 5.86
CA PHE A 110 -0.44 8.36 6.22
C PHE A 110 -1.07 7.54 5.09
N SER A 111 -1.82 6.52 5.48
CA SER A 111 -2.75 5.81 4.60
C SER A 111 -4.17 6.24 4.96
N LEU A 112 -4.87 6.85 4.01
CA LEU A 112 -6.26 7.24 4.15
C LEU A 112 -7.14 6.08 3.69
N ASP A 113 -7.59 5.26 4.63
CA ASP A 113 -8.41 4.09 4.33
C ASP A 113 -9.88 4.46 4.09
N ARG A 114 -10.58 3.60 3.35
CA ARG A 114 -11.96 3.79 2.89
C ARG A 114 -12.16 5.18 2.28
N CYS A 115 -11.19 5.62 1.48
CA CYS A 115 -11.16 6.96 0.89
C CYS A 115 -12.25 7.09 -0.19
N PRO A 116 -13.08 8.15 -0.18
CA PRO A 116 -14.15 8.32 -1.17
C PRO A 116 -13.60 8.39 -2.59
N THR A 117 -14.40 7.96 -3.56
CA THR A 117 -13.97 7.82 -4.97
C THR A 117 -14.57 8.90 -5.87
N GLU A 118 -15.60 9.58 -5.39
CA GLU A 118 -16.44 10.48 -6.15
C GLU A 118 -15.79 11.85 -6.33
N ARG A 119 -15.99 12.45 -7.51
CA ARG A 119 -15.50 13.81 -7.82
C ARG A 119 -15.91 14.85 -6.76
N THR A 120 -17.09 14.71 -6.17
CA THR A 120 -17.64 15.66 -5.19
C THR A 120 -16.88 15.70 -3.88
N ALA A 121 -16.25 14.59 -3.48
CA ALA A 121 -15.46 14.51 -2.25
C ALA A 121 -14.00 14.96 -2.42
N LEU A 122 -13.51 15.06 -3.67
CA LEU A 122 -12.13 15.39 -3.98
C LEU A 122 -11.61 16.69 -3.32
N PRO A 123 -12.37 17.81 -3.26
CA PRO A 123 -11.88 19.02 -2.60
C PRO A 123 -11.55 18.83 -1.11
N GLU A 124 -12.37 18.07 -0.39
CA GLU A 124 -12.15 17.82 1.04
C GLU A 124 -10.97 16.86 1.24
N VAL A 125 -10.83 15.83 0.41
CA VAL A 125 -9.65 14.95 0.46
C VAL A 125 -8.36 15.73 0.16
N ARG A 126 -8.38 16.64 -0.83
CA ARG A 126 -7.24 17.52 -1.12
C ARG A 126 -6.87 18.40 0.06
N ARG A 127 -7.86 18.96 0.76
CA ARG A 127 -7.66 19.76 1.97
C ARG A 127 -7.01 18.93 3.08
N THR A 128 -7.52 17.72 3.33
CA THR A 128 -6.94 16.78 4.30
C THR A 128 -5.49 16.46 3.94
N VAL A 129 -5.21 16.05 2.71
CA VAL A 129 -3.86 15.68 2.27
C VAL A 129 -2.89 16.87 2.36
N ALA A 130 -3.31 18.07 1.95
CA ALA A 130 -2.49 19.27 2.07
C ALA A 130 -2.15 19.59 3.55
N THR A 131 -3.09 19.37 4.46
CA THR A 131 -2.87 19.57 5.89
C THR A 131 -1.89 18.52 6.44
N LEU A 132 -2.05 17.25 6.09
CA LEU A 132 -1.13 16.18 6.52
C LEU A 132 0.31 16.43 6.03
N ARG A 133 0.49 16.89 4.79
CA ARG A 133 1.81 17.30 4.26
C ARG A 133 2.39 18.53 4.96
N ALA A 134 1.55 19.40 5.52
CA ALA A 134 2.03 20.52 6.33
C ALA A 134 2.49 20.09 7.73
N LEU A 135 1.99 18.97 8.25
CA LEU A 135 2.43 18.40 9.53
C LEU A 135 3.79 17.68 9.43
N VAL A 136 4.04 17.03 8.29
CA VAL A 136 5.29 16.30 8.02
C VAL A 136 5.80 16.67 6.64
N GLY A 137 6.96 17.32 6.59
CA GLY A 137 7.66 17.56 5.33
C GLY A 137 7.92 16.24 4.60
N ASP A 138 7.55 16.19 3.32
CA ASP A 138 7.65 15.00 2.47
C ASP A 138 6.80 13.79 2.91
N ALA A 139 5.69 14.01 3.66
CA ALA A 139 4.76 12.94 4.03
C ALA A 139 4.36 12.08 2.83
N HIS A 140 4.53 10.75 2.95
CA HIS A 140 4.05 9.81 1.94
C HIS A 140 2.56 9.51 2.16
N ILE A 141 1.72 9.77 1.16
CA ILE A 141 0.27 9.67 1.27
C ILE A 141 -0.26 8.59 0.34
N VAL A 142 -0.87 7.57 0.94
CA VAL A 142 -1.59 6.50 0.22
C VAL A 142 -3.09 6.73 0.36
N LEU A 143 -3.81 6.73 -0.75
CA LEU A 143 -5.27 6.82 -0.78
C LEU A 143 -5.86 5.42 -0.97
N GLY A 144 -6.37 4.84 0.11
CA GLY A 144 -7.03 3.54 0.17
C GLY A 144 -8.44 3.58 -0.41
N HIS A 145 -8.56 3.66 -1.74
CA HIS A 145 -9.87 3.64 -2.42
C HIS A 145 -10.43 2.22 -2.59
N GLY A 146 -9.56 1.25 -2.88
CA GLY A 146 -9.93 -0.14 -3.17
C GLY A 146 -10.51 -0.37 -4.58
N THR A 147 -10.80 0.70 -5.31
CA THR A 147 -11.26 0.68 -6.71
C THR A 147 -10.76 1.93 -7.43
N HIS A 148 -10.91 2.02 -8.75
CA HIS A 148 -10.51 3.20 -9.52
C HIS A 148 -11.37 4.42 -9.14
N PRO A 149 -10.79 5.49 -8.57
CA PRO A 149 -11.54 6.69 -8.24
C PRO A 149 -11.71 7.60 -9.46
N TYR A 150 -12.38 8.73 -9.25
CA TYR A 150 -12.33 9.85 -10.18
C TYR A 150 -10.86 10.25 -10.50
N PRO A 151 -10.45 10.44 -11.77
CA PRO A 151 -9.03 10.60 -12.12
C PRO A 151 -8.27 11.72 -11.40
N GLY A 152 -8.96 12.79 -10.97
CA GLY A 152 -8.34 13.92 -10.26
C GLY A 152 -7.72 13.57 -8.90
N TYR A 153 -7.99 12.37 -8.36
CA TYR A 153 -7.32 11.84 -7.17
C TYR A 153 -5.86 11.45 -7.42
N ALA A 154 -5.49 11.10 -8.66
CA ALA A 154 -4.13 10.67 -9.02
C ALA A 154 -3.05 11.72 -8.71
N GLU A 155 -3.41 13.00 -8.72
CA GLU A 155 -2.54 14.14 -8.39
C GLU A 155 -2.58 14.53 -6.91
N THR A 156 -3.45 13.89 -6.12
CA THR A 156 -3.67 14.26 -4.72
C THR A 156 -2.77 13.45 -3.78
N GLY A 157 -2.69 12.13 -3.97
CA GLY A 157 -1.81 11.23 -3.21
C GLY A 157 -0.50 10.91 -3.93
N ASP A 158 0.44 10.30 -3.22
CA ASP A 158 1.62 9.69 -3.83
C ASP A 158 1.28 8.34 -4.47
N GLN A 159 0.32 7.62 -3.89
CA GLN A 159 -0.16 6.34 -4.40
C GLN A 159 -1.65 6.13 -4.11
N LEU A 160 -2.34 5.46 -5.03
CA LEU A 160 -3.75 5.11 -4.96
C LEU A 160 -3.86 3.58 -4.89
N VAL A 161 -4.59 3.06 -3.91
CA VAL A 161 -5.02 1.66 -3.91
C VAL A 161 -6.19 1.54 -4.88
N THR A 162 -5.94 1.12 -6.10
CA THR A 162 -6.94 1.04 -7.19
C THR A 162 -7.63 -0.31 -7.29
N PHE A 163 -7.17 -1.30 -6.53
CA PHE A 163 -7.84 -2.58 -6.35
C PHE A 163 -7.60 -3.08 -4.93
N ALA A 164 -8.67 -3.44 -4.21
CA ALA A 164 -8.62 -4.18 -2.96
C ALA A 164 -9.77 -5.19 -2.93
N GLY A 165 -9.46 -6.49 -2.96
CA GLY A 165 -10.52 -7.51 -2.98
C GLY A 165 -10.03 -8.94 -3.26
N PRO A 166 -10.96 -9.88 -3.48
CA PRO A 166 -10.63 -11.28 -3.66
C PRO A 166 -10.04 -11.56 -5.04
N TRP A 167 -9.23 -12.62 -5.13
CA TRP A 167 -8.67 -13.15 -6.38
C TRP A 167 -9.75 -13.45 -7.43
N SER A 168 -10.93 -13.90 -7.00
CA SER A 168 -12.08 -14.19 -7.88
C SER A 168 -12.45 -13.00 -8.76
N ASP A 169 -12.30 -11.79 -8.22
CA ASP A 169 -12.66 -10.55 -8.89
C ASP A 169 -11.44 -9.96 -9.59
N TYR A 170 -10.26 -10.05 -8.94
CA TYR A 170 -9.02 -9.54 -9.49
C TYR A 170 -8.65 -10.17 -10.85
N ARG A 171 -8.84 -11.48 -11.00
CA ARG A 171 -8.50 -12.19 -12.25
C ARG A 171 -9.33 -11.74 -13.47
N TRP A 172 -10.45 -11.07 -13.24
CA TRP A 172 -11.33 -10.52 -14.28
C TRP A 172 -11.36 -8.98 -14.27
N SER A 173 -10.54 -8.34 -13.44
CA SER A 173 -10.50 -6.89 -13.34
C SER A 173 -9.96 -6.25 -14.61
N GLN A 174 -10.39 -5.01 -14.85
CA GLN A 174 -10.00 -4.20 -16.00
C GLN A 174 -9.28 -2.94 -15.52
N VAL A 175 -8.31 -2.50 -16.32
CA VAL A 175 -7.65 -1.21 -16.11
C VAL A 175 -8.58 -0.08 -16.51
N ALA A 176 -8.62 1.00 -15.73
CA ALA A 176 -9.29 2.23 -16.16
C ALA A 176 -8.39 3.02 -17.13
N GLU A 177 -8.93 3.43 -18.28
CA GLU A 177 -8.13 4.04 -19.38
C GLU A 177 -7.27 5.23 -18.93
N TRP A 178 -7.77 6.04 -17.99
CA TRP A 178 -7.07 7.22 -17.49
C TRP A 178 -5.77 6.89 -16.74
N THR A 179 -5.59 5.67 -16.23
CA THR A 179 -4.36 5.31 -15.52
C THR A 179 -3.15 5.27 -16.44
N ALA A 180 -3.36 5.12 -17.76
CA ALA A 180 -2.30 5.14 -18.76
C ALA A 180 -1.54 6.48 -18.83
N ASP A 181 -2.15 7.57 -18.35
CA ASP A 181 -1.52 8.90 -18.30
C ASP A 181 -0.56 9.07 -17.12
N TYR A 182 -0.44 8.06 -16.25
CA TYR A 182 0.29 8.12 -14.99
C TYR A 182 1.34 7.00 -14.87
N PRO A 183 2.46 7.25 -14.16
CA PRO A 183 3.47 6.23 -13.94
C PRO A 183 2.96 5.15 -12.98
N ALA A 184 3.45 3.92 -13.15
CA ALA A 184 2.95 2.74 -12.45
C ALA A 184 3.12 2.81 -10.91
N GLU A 185 4.08 3.62 -10.45
CA GLU A 185 4.36 3.90 -9.05
C GLU A 185 3.18 4.55 -8.32
N ARG A 186 2.23 5.15 -9.05
CA ARG A 186 1.02 5.71 -8.47
C ARG A 186 -0.04 4.68 -8.10
N PHE A 187 0.11 3.42 -8.49
CA PHE A 187 -0.97 2.44 -8.34
C PHE A 187 -0.56 1.25 -7.47
N CYS A 188 -1.47 0.87 -6.58
CA CYS A 188 -1.31 -0.21 -5.63
C CYS A 188 -2.49 -1.18 -5.67
N HIS A 189 -2.21 -2.48 -5.70
CA HIS A 189 -3.24 -3.54 -5.69
C HIS A 189 -3.10 -4.46 -4.47
N PHE A 190 -4.20 -4.66 -3.75
CA PHE A 190 -4.33 -5.60 -2.65
C PHE A 190 -5.25 -6.75 -3.04
N VAL A 191 -4.74 -7.97 -2.99
CA VAL A 191 -5.47 -9.16 -3.43
C VAL A 191 -5.42 -10.22 -2.36
N HIS A 192 -6.59 -10.68 -1.91
CA HIS A 192 -6.71 -11.75 -0.93
C HIS A 192 -7.38 -12.99 -1.53
N GLY A 193 -7.37 -14.10 -0.81
CA GLY A 193 -7.92 -15.38 -1.23
C GLY A 193 -7.25 -15.92 -2.50
N MET A 194 -5.98 -15.57 -2.73
CA MET A 194 -5.24 -15.92 -3.94
C MET A 194 -4.38 -17.18 -3.71
N PRO A 195 -4.73 -18.33 -4.31
CA PRO A 195 -3.91 -19.53 -4.19
C PRO A 195 -2.52 -19.31 -4.79
N ARG A 196 -1.50 -19.92 -4.18
CA ARG A 196 -0.09 -19.85 -4.59
C ARG A 196 0.14 -20.04 -6.10
N GLY A 197 -0.60 -20.97 -6.72
CA GLY A 197 -0.47 -21.29 -8.15
C GLY A 197 -0.79 -20.14 -9.11
N HIS A 198 -1.48 -19.10 -8.64
CA HIS A 198 -1.85 -17.93 -9.44
C HIS A 198 -0.90 -16.74 -9.29
N LEU A 199 0.18 -16.86 -8.53
CA LEU A 199 1.09 -15.74 -8.27
C LEU A 199 1.67 -15.10 -9.55
N GLU A 200 2.08 -15.92 -10.52
CA GLU A 200 2.61 -15.42 -11.78
C GLU A 200 1.55 -14.68 -12.61
N GLU A 201 0.34 -15.23 -12.65
CA GLU A 201 -0.81 -14.62 -13.32
C GLU A 201 -1.15 -13.27 -12.69
N ALA A 202 -1.22 -13.21 -11.36
CA ALA A 202 -1.50 -11.99 -10.61
C ALA A 202 -0.46 -10.90 -10.82
N LEU A 203 0.83 -11.27 -10.85
CA LEU A 203 1.93 -10.33 -11.16
C LEU A 203 1.83 -9.81 -12.59
N ARG A 204 1.45 -10.66 -13.55
CA ARG A 204 1.20 -10.23 -14.94
C ARG A 204 0.03 -9.26 -15.03
N ILE A 205 -1.06 -9.51 -14.31
CA ILE A 205 -2.21 -8.59 -14.24
C ILE A 205 -1.77 -7.25 -13.65
N ALA A 206 -1.04 -7.24 -12.53
CA ALA A 206 -0.57 -6.00 -11.91
C ALA A 206 0.29 -5.17 -12.87
N ARG A 207 1.24 -5.80 -13.57
CA ARG A 207 2.06 -5.11 -14.59
C ARG A 207 1.23 -4.56 -15.74
N TRP A 208 0.28 -5.35 -16.24
CA TRP A 208 -0.57 -4.94 -17.36
C TRP A 208 -1.49 -3.77 -17.00
N GLN A 209 -2.01 -3.75 -15.76
CA GLN A 209 -2.82 -2.64 -15.25
C GLN A 209 -2.00 -1.46 -14.72
N GLY A 210 -0.66 -1.54 -14.79
CA GLY A 210 0.23 -0.46 -14.38
C GLY A 210 0.38 -0.31 -12.87
N ALA A 211 0.18 -1.34 -12.05
CA ALA A 211 0.46 -1.28 -10.61
C ALA A 211 1.88 -1.73 -10.29
N SER A 212 2.70 -0.84 -9.72
CA SER A 212 4.05 -1.16 -9.26
C SER A 212 4.11 -1.51 -7.78
N THR A 213 3.01 -1.41 -7.03
CA THR A 213 2.97 -1.76 -5.61
C THR A 213 1.87 -2.78 -5.38
N ILE A 214 2.17 -3.85 -4.65
CA ILE A 214 1.20 -4.93 -4.43
C ILE A 214 1.24 -5.44 -3.00
N TYR A 215 0.16 -6.12 -2.63
CA TYR A 215 0.16 -7.08 -1.54
C TYR A 215 -0.79 -8.23 -1.89
N PHE A 216 -0.24 -9.43 -2.04
CA PHE A 216 -1.03 -10.61 -2.42
C PHE A 216 -0.98 -11.67 -1.34
N THR A 217 -2.13 -12.17 -0.91
CA THR A 217 -2.25 -13.16 0.15
C THR A 217 -3.24 -14.29 -0.18
N ASP A 218 -2.94 -15.50 0.31
CA ASP A 218 -3.84 -16.66 0.26
C ASP A 218 -4.91 -16.62 1.35
N ARG A 219 -4.79 -15.71 2.33
CA ARG A 219 -5.77 -15.52 3.39
C ARG A 219 -7.10 -15.05 2.81
N VAL A 220 -8.20 -15.59 3.31
CA VAL A 220 -9.55 -15.21 2.92
C VAL A 220 -10.15 -14.29 3.96
N ASP A 221 -10.99 -13.37 3.50
CA ASP A 221 -11.81 -12.57 4.41
C ASP A 221 -12.87 -13.48 5.05
N GLY A 222 -12.83 -13.60 6.38
CA GLY A 222 -13.80 -14.40 7.13
C GLY A 222 -15.06 -13.64 7.52
N SER A 223 -15.27 -12.42 7.01
CA SER A 223 -16.49 -11.64 7.24
C SER A 223 -17.74 -12.18 6.49
N GLY A 224 -17.61 -13.26 5.70
CA GLY A 224 -18.69 -13.89 4.95
C GLY A 224 -19.43 -15.03 5.65
N VAL A 225 -20.75 -14.85 5.85
CA VAL A 225 -21.90 -15.77 6.08
C VAL A 225 -21.78 -17.03 6.96
N ASP A 226 -20.66 -17.77 6.96
CA ASP A 226 -20.51 -19.00 7.75
C ASP A 226 -19.42 -18.76 8.81
N GLY A 227 -19.86 -18.34 10.00
CA GLY A 227 -19.03 -17.91 11.14
C GLY A 227 -18.03 -18.93 11.67
N GLY A 228 -16.97 -19.19 10.90
CA GLY A 228 -15.93 -20.18 11.14
C GLY A 228 -14.53 -19.64 10.80
N GLY A 229 -14.20 -18.46 11.34
CA GLY A 229 -12.82 -18.04 11.64
C GLY A 229 -11.84 -17.86 10.47
N SER A 230 -11.77 -16.64 9.94
CA SER A 230 -10.50 -15.95 9.71
C SER A 230 -10.72 -14.45 9.89
N GLY A 231 -9.78 -13.78 10.54
CA GLY A 231 -9.82 -12.31 10.72
C GLY A 231 -9.69 -11.57 9.40
N ASP A 232 -9.42 -10.28 9.47
CA ASP A 232 -9.08 -9.47 8.31
C ASP A 232 -7.96 -10.18 7.50
N PRO A 233 -8.12 -10.40 6.18
CA PRO A 233 -7.18 -11.18 5.38
C PRO A 233 -5.77 -10.59 5.34
N TRP A 234 -5.63 -9.31 5.70
CA TRP A 234 -4.35 -8.60 5.74
C TRP A 234 -3.55 -8.88 7.01
N GLU A 235 -4.17 -9.42 8.07
CA GLU A 235 -3.58 -9.51 9.41
C GLU A 235 -2.34 -10.42 9.53
N SER A 236 -2.11 -11.31 8.56
CA SER A 236 -1.02 -12.28 8.59
C SER A 236 -0.27 -12.37 7.28
N LEU A 237 0.96 -12.88 7.33
CA LEU A 237 1.76 -13.10 6.12
C LEU A 237 1.13 -14.16 5.19
N PRO A 238 1.30 -14.00 3.86
CA PRO A 238 0.96 -15.03 2.90
C PRO A 238 1.75 -16.30 3.15
N GLY A 239 1.14 -17.47 2.96
CA GLY A 239 1.83 -18.77 3.07
C GLY A 239 2.99 -18.96 2.08
N TYR A 240 3.08 -18.09 1.06
CA TYR A 240 4.14 -18.07 0.05
C TYR A 240 5.04 -16.82 0.13
N TRP A 241 5.14 -16.17 1.30
CA TRP A 241 5.92 -14.94 1.49
C TRP A 241 7.35 -15.00 0.92
N ASP A 242 8.10 -16.06 1.22
CA ASP A 242 9.47 -16.25 0.70
C ASP A 242 9.53 -16.24 -0.83
N GLU A 243 8.58 -16.90 -1.48
CA GLU A 243 8.53 -17.02 -2.93
C GLU A 243 8.21 -15.68 -3.59
N ILE A 244 7.21 -14.95 -3.06
CA ILE A 244 6.83 -13.65 -3.61
C ILE A 244 7.93 -12.60 -3.36
N VAL A 245 8.61 -12.62 -2.20
CA VAL A 245 9.78 -11.77 -1.94
C VAL A 245 10.91 -12.10 -2.90
N SER A 246 11.23 -13.39 -3.09
CA SER A 246 12.28 -13.79 -4.03
C SER A 246 11.99 -13.30 -5.45
N ARG A 247 10.76 -13.47 -5.95
CA ARG A 247 10.40 -13.08 -7.33
C ARG A 247 10.44 -11.57 -7.57
N ILE A 248 10.15 -10.77 -6.55
CA ILE A 248 10.11 -9.30 -6.68
C ILE A 248 11.48 -8.69 -6.35
N GLY A 249 12.21 -9.27 -5.39
CA GLY A 249 13.55 -8.83 -4.98
C GLY A 249 14.63 -9.12 -6.02
N THR A 250 14.47 -10.19 -6.80
CA THR A 250 15.33 -10.46 -7.96
C THR A 250 14.82 -9.67 -9.17
N GLY A 251 15.10 -8.37 -9.21
CA GLY A 251 15.19 -7.68 -10.49
C GLY A 251 16.39 -8.25 -11.26
N VAL A 252 16.23 -9.43 -11.86
CA VAL A 252 17.26 -10.00 -12.73
C VAL A 252 17.29 -9.11 -13.96
N SER A 253 18.33 -8.29 -14.04
CA SER A 253 18.84 -7.81 -15.32
C SER A 253 19.17 -9.05 -16.16
N GLU A 254 18.31 -9.41 -17.09
CA GLU A 254 18.73 -10.10 -18.32
C GLU A 254 19.26 -9.08 -19.33
#